data_AF-A0A1H2PXS8-F1
#
_entry.id   AF-A0A1H2PXS8-F1
#
_cell.length_a   1.000
_cell.length_b   1.000
_cell.length_c   1.000
_cell.angle_alpha   90.00
_cell.angle_beta   90.00
_cell.angle_gamma   90.00
#
_symmetry.space_group_name_H-M   'P 1'
#
loop_
_entity.id
_entity.type
_entity.pdbx_description
1 polymer ?
#
loop_
_entity_poly.entity_id
_entity_poly.type
_entity_poly.pdbx_seq_one_letter_code
_entity_poly.pdbx_strand_id
1 'polypeptide(L)'
;MRSPSLPRLILFLLGYGLLAFAAIHIRDEVRLAALIWPAAGILLGTLMVAPYRNWPVWMLIAGTIHVVAGVVSGRTLGTAALFAVIDLAYVFGIARGWRWKCGARCDLTQPASLFWFLGTVIVGSLAGGAILILALRFNGEQLRYTDWTTWAMSDGVGCLLGAPLVIAWSNFRVQRSGGINGRQFALGLLWFAALLVSGVAVFNPGAAALLFGGVQYSLTYLPLFFVVLLALVWDQRGTTLGLIMLAALSSVHTVQGDGPFAFPGETLADSLTDLQAYLGAATVFGLVAVALNTSRQRALREAAAWRLRYEGALLASQQVAFEFDPATGRIAWGGPITEVLGVPPASIATVPDFVARVHEDDRAPLHAAFQKRRRGEVSDTGLRLRFRGDDGRERDLVETGAPIVDFDGEVYRIEGMLRRETPQVAVAREPA
;
A
#
# COMPACT_ATOMS: atom_id res chain seq x y z
N MET A 1 -29.92 -4.39 -13.23
CA MET A 1 -28.65 -4.21 -12.47
C MET A 1 -28.15 -5.57 -12.03
N ARG A 2 -26.88 -5.92 -12.25
CA ARG A 2 -26.46 -7.33 -12.41
C ARG A 2 -26.10 -8.01 -11.08
N SER A 3 -26.68 -9.19 -10.86
CA SER A 3 -26.24 -10.25 -9.93
C SER A 3 -24.75 -10.57 -10.17
N PRO A 4 -24.06 -11.24 -9.21
CA PRO A 4 -22.71 -11.70 -9.46
C PRO A 4 -22.68 -12.57 -10.73
N SER A 5 -21.70 -12.34 -11.59
CA SER A 5 -21.61 -13.10 -12.84
C SER A 5 -21.32 -14.57 -12.55
N LEU A 6 -21.91 -15.47 -13.34
CA LEU A 6 -21.72 -16.91 -13.20
C LEU A 6 -20.24 -17.35 -13.08
N PRO A 7 -19.29 -16.78 -13.87
CA PRO A 7 -17.88 -17.14 -13.73
C PRO A 7 -17.28 -16.78 -12.36
N ARG A 8 -17.71 -15.68 -11.74
CA ARG A 8 -17.23 -15.28 -10.41
C ARG A 8 -17.77 -16.22 -9.33
N LEU A 9 -19.03 -16.64 -9.47
CA LEU A 9 -19.64 -17.63 -8.56
C LEU A 9 -18.91 -18.97 -8.65
N ILE A 10 -18.63 -19.46 -9.85
CA ILE A 10 -17.89 -20.71 -10.07
C ILE A 10 -16.47 -20.61 -9.49
N LEU A 11 -15.75 -19.51 -9.79
CA LEU A 11 -14.39 -19.32 -9.29
C LEU A 11 -14.35 -19.30 -7.75
N PHE A 12 -15.29 -18.60 -7.11
CA PHE A 12 -15.40 -18.57 -5.67
C PHE A 12 -15.74 -19.95 -5.10
N LEU A 13 -16.71 -20.66 -5.69
CA LEU A 13 -17.12 -21.98 -5.24
C LEU A 13 -15.96 -22.98 -5.31
N LEU A 14 -15.20 -22.98 -6.41
CA LEU A 14 -14.02 -23.83 -6.57
C LEU A 14 -12.88 -23.42 -5.62
N GLY A 15 -12.57 -22.13 -5.55
CA GLY A 15 -11.47 -21.62 -4.71
C GLY A 15 -11.73 -21.78 -3.22
N TYR A 16 -12.90 -21.36 -2.74
CA TYR A 16 -13.32 -21.54 -1.35
C TYR A 16 -13.46 -23.02 -1.02
N GLY A 17 -14.12 -23.79 -1.89
CA GLY A 17 -14.31 -25.23 -1.70
C GLY A 17 -12.99 -25.98 -1.56
N LEU A 18 -12.09 -25.83 -2.53
CA LEU A 18 -10.79 -26.50 -2.50
C LEU A 18 -10.02 -26.19 -1.20
N LEU A 19 -9.96 -24.91 -0.81
CA LEU A 19 -9.25 -24.49 0.39
C LEU A 19 -9.92 -24.98 1.68
N ALA A 20 -11.24 -24.95 1.76
CA ALA A 20 -11.99 -25.46 2.91
C ALA A 20 -11.77 -26.97 3.08
N PHE A 21 -11.92 -27.75 2.01
CA PHE A 21 -11.71 -29.20 2.06
C PHE A 21 -10.25 -29.54 2.40
N ALA A 22 -9.27 -28.88 1.78
CA ALA A 22 -7.86 -29.10 2.08
C ALA A 22 -7.53 -28.78 3.55
N ALA A 23 -8.00 -27.63 4.06
CA ALA A 23 -7.73 -27.22 5.44
C ALA A 23 -8.40 -28.11 6.49
N ILE A 24 -9.65 -28.56 6.25
CA ILE A 24 -10.35 -29.48 7.16
C ILE A 24 -9.72 -30.88 7.16
N HIS A 25 -9.17 -31.33 6.02
CA HIS A 25 -8.54 -32.64 5.92
C HIS A 25 -7.22 -32.73 6.69
N ILE A 26 -6.50 -31.61 6.82
CA ILE A 26 -5.19 -31.52 7.47
C ILE A 26 -5.32 -30.96 8.90
N ARG A 27 -6.50 -31.08 9.52
CA ARG A 27 -6.76 -30.52 10.85
C ARG A 27 -6.22 -31.42 11.96
N ASP A 28 -5.95 -30.82 13.11
CA ASP A 28 -5.86 -31.54 14.37
C ASP A 28 -7.24 -32.09 14.75
N GLU A 29 -7.36 -33.41 14.84
CA GLU A 29 -8.61 -34.08 15.20
C GLU A 29 -9.04 -33.81 16.65
N VAL A 30 -8.08 -33.64 17.58
CA VAL A 30 -8.36 -33.45 19.01
C VAL A 30 -8.88 -32.04 19.26
N ARG A 31 -8.17 -31.03 18.75
CA ARG A 31 -8.58 -29.63 18.91
C ARG A 31 -9.55 -29.17 17.82
N LEU A 32 -9.91 -30.01 16.86
CA LEU A 32 -10.71 -29.66 15.68
C LEU A 32 -10.13 -28.46 14.89
N ALA A 33 -8.84 -28.17 15.04
CA ALA A 33 -8.18 -26.95 14.56
C ALA A 33 -7.53 -27.19 13.19
N ALA A 34 -7.90 -26.40 12.19
CA ALA A 34 -7.18 -26.40 10.91
C ALA A 34 -5.83 -25.67 11.04
N LEU A 35 -4.82 -26.14 10.30
CA LEU A 35 -3.48 -25.52 10.27
C LEU A 35 -3.55 -24.03 9.90
N ILE A 36 -4.25 -23.71 8.83
CA ILE A 36 -4.62 -22.34 8.44
C ILE A 36 -6.02 -22.40 7.86
N TRP A 37 -6.82 -21.36 8.03
CA TRP A 37 -8.17 -21.28 7.45
C TRP A 37 -8.27 -20.22 6.34
N PRO A 38 -7.58 -20.41 5.18
CA PRO A 38 -7.55 -19.40 4.11
C PRO A 38 -8.92 -19.20 3.44
N ALA A 39 -9.84 -20.14 3.59
CA ALA A 39 -11.20 -20.05 3.08
C ALA A 39 -11.95 -18.81 3.65
N ALA A 40 -11.80 -18.53 4.95
CA ALA A 40 -12.35 -17.32 5.55
C ALA A 40 -11.80 -16.04 4.91
N GLY A 41 -10.50 -16.01 4.59
CA GLY A 41 -9.90 -14.89 3.87
C GLY A 41 -10.44 -14.70 2.46
N ILE A 42 -10.71 -15.78 1.72
CA ILE A 42 -11.36 -15.69 0.41
C ILE A 42 -12.77 -15.11 0.54
N LEU A 43 -13.55 -15.56 1.52
CA LEU A 43 -14.88 -14.98 1.80
C LEU A 43 -14.75 -13.51 2.17
N LEU A 44 -13.89 -13.17 3.12
CA LEU A 44 -13.67 -11.80 3.59
C LEU A 44 -13.29 -10.87 2.44
N GLY A 45 -12.28 -11.22 1.65
CA GLY A 45 -11.88 -10.43 0.48
C GLY A 45 -13.00 -10.29 -0.55
N THR A 46 -13.82 -11.34 -0.73
CA THR A 46 -14.99 -11.30 -1.62
C THR A 46 -16.03 -10.31 -1.10
N LEU A 47 -16.35 -10.30 0.19
CA LEU A 47 -17.27 -9.34 0.80
C LEU A 47 -16.73 -7.91 0.77
N MET A 48 -15.41 -7.73 0.95
CA MET A 48 -14.73 -6.43 0.87
C MET A 48 -14.83 -5.80 -0.52
N VAL A 49 -14.89 -6.61 -1.59
CA VAL A 49 -15.02 -6.13 -2.98
C VAL A 49 -16.48 -6.14 -3.47
N ALA A 50 -17.30 -7.07 -3.03
CA ALA A 50 -18.68 -7.22 -3.50
C ALA A 50 -19.63 -6.13 -2.95
N PRO A 51 -20.64 -5.69 -3.72
CA PRO A 51 -21.68 -4.81 -3.20
C PRO A 51 -22.50 -5.52 -2.12
N TYR A 52 -23.00 -4.77 -1.13
CA TYR A 52 -23.77 -5.31 0.01
C TYR A 52 -24.91 -6.24 -0.39
N ARG A 53 -25.61 -5.94 -1.48
CA ARG A 53 -26.72 -6.77 -1.99
C ARG A 53 -26.33 -8.22 -2.32
N ASN A 54 -25.05 -8.47 -2.63
CA ASN A 54 -24.56 -9.79 -3.01
C ASN A 54 -24.01 -10.58 -1.81
N TRP A 55 -23.85 -9.94 -0.64
CA TRP A 55 -23.28 -10.59 0.55
C TRP A 55 -24.02 -11.86 0.96
N PRO A 56 -25.38 -11.88 1.00
CA PRO A 56 -26.11 -13.09 1.41
C PRO A 56 -25.80 -14.30 0.52
N VAL A 57 -25.61 -14.09 -0.79
CA VAL A 57 -25.30 -15.17 -1.74
C VAL A 57 -23.93 -15.78 -1.44
N TRP A 58 -22.91 -14.94 -1.23
CA TRP A 58 -21.55 -15.43 -0.92
C TRP A 58 -21.51 -16.15 0.43
N MET A 59 -22.17 -15.60 1.45
CA MET A 59 -22.25 -16.20 2.78
C MET A 59 -23.00 -17.53 2.75
N LEU A 60 -24.09 -17.64 1.98
CA LEU A 60 -24.84 -18.89 1.85
C LEU A 60 -23.99 -19.99 1.22
N ILE A 61 -23.27 -19.67 0.13
CA ILE A 61 -22.37 -20.63 -0.54
C ILE A 61 -21.26 -21.07 0.42
N ALA A 62 -20.58 -20.11 1.07
CA ALA A 62 -19.50 -20.40 2.00
C ALA A 62 -19.97 -21.24 3.19
N GLY A 63 -21.07 -20.84 3.85
CA GLY A 63 -21.64 -21.59 4.97
C GLY A 63 -22.06 -23.01 4.60
N THR A 64 -22.70 -23.18 3.43
CA THR A 64 -23.08 -24.51 2.94
C THR A 64 -21.86 -25.39 2.73
N ILE A 65 -20.82 -24.87 2.06
CA ILE A 65 -19.57 -25.62 1.85
C ILE A 65 -18.90 -25.94 3.17
N HIS A 66 -18.83 -25.00 4.12
CA HIS A 66 -18.20 -25.21 5.43
C HIS A 66 -18.92 -26.35 6.19
N VAL A 67 -20.25 -26.34 6.25
CA VAL A 67 -21.03 -27.43 6.88
C VAL A 67 -20.78 -28.76 6.19
N VAL A 68 -20.89 -28.80 4.85
CA VAL A 68 -20.69 -30.04 4.08
C VAL A 68 -19.29 -30.60 4.28
N ALA A 69 -18.26 -29.76 4.18
CA ALA A 69 -16.87 -30.19 4.37
C ALA A 69 -16.61 -30.70 5.79
N GLY A 70 -17.20 -30.03 6.81
CA GLY A 70 -17.15 -30.46 8.20
C GLY A 70 -17.78 -31.84 8.42
N VAL A 71 -19.00 -32.05 7.90
CA VAL A 71 -19.73 -33.32 8.04
C VAL A 71 -19.02 -34.46 7.28
N VAL A 72 -18.61 -34.22 6.04
CA VAL A 72 -17.88 -35.22 5.23
C VAL A 72 -16.58 -35.64 5.92
N SER A 73 -15.97 -34.73 6.67
CA SER A 73 -14.73 -34.99 7.38
C SER A 73 -14.94 -35.48 8.81
N GLY A 74 -16.16 -35.92 9.16
CA GLY A 74 -16.48 -36.62 10.41
C GLY A 74 -17.00 -35.77 11.57
N ARG A 75 -17.24 -34.46 11.39
CA ARG A 75 -17.89 -33.64 12.43
C ARG A 75 -19.39 -33.97 12.47
N THR A 76 -19.99 -33.87 13.66
CA THR A 76 -21.45 -33.89 13.77
C THR A 76 -22.06 -32.69 13.05
N LEU A 77 -23.32 -32.80 12.61
CA LEU A 77 -24.02 -31.69 11.95
C LEU A 77 -24.07 -30.44 12.84
N GLY A 78 -24.30 -30.60 14.15
CA GLY A 78 -24.33 -29.49 15.11
C GLY A 78 -22.97 -28.79 15.22
N THR A 79 -21.90 -29.55 15.38
CA THR A 79 -20.54 -29.01 15.46
C THR A 79 -20.13 -28.32 14.15
N ALA A 80 -20.41 -28.93 12.99
CA ALA A 80 -20.14 -28.31 11.70
C ALA A 80 -20.94 -27.01 11.48
N ALA A 81 -22.22 -26.98 11.91
CA ALA A 81 -23.05 -25.79 11.85
C ALA A 81 -22.54 -24.66 12.76
N LEU A 82 -22.08 -24.97 13.98
CA LEU A 82 -21.51 -23.97 14.88
C LEU A 82 -20.25 -23.32 14.30
N PHE A 83 -19.32 -24.11 13.77
CA PHE A 83 -18.15 -23.59 13.05
C PHE A 83 -18.57 -22.67 11.90
N ALA A 84 -19.49 -23.10 11.03
CA ALA A 84 -19.93 -22.31 9.89
C ALA A 84 -20.64 -21.00 10.30
N VAL A 85 -21.54 -21.05 11.28
CA VAL A 85 -22.29 -19.86 11.72
C VAL A 85 -21.37 -18.82 12.35
N ILE A 86 -20.45 -19.25 13.20
CA ILE A 86 -19.51 -18.33 13.87
C ILE A 86 -18.49 -17.78 12.87
N ASP A 87 -17.99 -18.61 11.96
CA ASP A 87 -17.09 -18.20 10.87
C ASP A 87 -17.74 -17.10 10.00
N LEU A 88 -18.99 -17.33 9.57
CA LEU A 88 -19.76 -16.33 8.82
C LEU A 88 -19.99 -15.04 9.64
N ALA A 89 -20.29 -15.15 10.93
CA ALA A 89 -20.61 -14.01 11.77
C ALA A 89 -19.39 -13.09 11.97
N TYR A 90 -18.22 -13.65 12.28
CA TYR A 90 -17.03 -12.82 12.48
C TYR A 90 -16.51 -12.26 11.16
N VAL A 91 -16.50 -13.03 10.06
CA VAL A 91 -16.11 -12.53 8.73
C VAL A 91 -17.05 -11.41 8.28
N PHE A 92 -18.35 -11.54 8.54
CA PHE A 92 -19.31 -10.46 8.31
C PHE A 92 -18.97 -9.23 9.16
N GLY A 93 -18.66 -9.41 10.44
CA GLY A 93 -18.25 -8.33 11.34
C GLY A 93 -17.02 -7.56 10.82
N ILE A 94 -15.96 -8.28 10.42
CA ILE A 94 -14.75 -7.68 9.83
C ILE A 94 -15.10 -6.93 8.54
N ALA A 95 -15.84 -7.57 7.62
CA ALA A 95 -16.23 -6.94 6.35
C ALA A 95 -17.11 -5.69 6.57
N ARG A 96 -17.99 -5.70 7.57
CA ARG A 96 -18.86 -4.58 7.93
C ARG A 96 -18.08 -3.43 8.56
N GLY A 97 -17.13 -3.74 9.44
CA GLY A 97 -16.21 -2.78 10.05
C GLY A 97 -15.27 -2.15 9.00
N TRP A 98 -14.77 -2.95 8.06
CA TRP A 98 -14.05 -2.47 6.88
C TRP A 98 -14.90 -1.46 6.12
N ARG A 99 -16.08 -1.85 5.63
CA ARG A 99 -16.92 -0.96 4.82
C ARG A 99 -17.42 0.28 5.54
N TRP A 100 -17.55 0.25 6.87
CA TRP A 100 -17.94 1.41 7.65
C TRP A 100 -16.91 2.55 7.58
N LYS A 101 -15.61 2.23 7.75
CA LYS A 101 -14.54 3.25 7.70
C LYS A 101 -14.12 3.59 6.27
N CYS A 102 -14.13 2.60 5.39
CA CYS A 102 -13.46 2.65 4.11
C CYS A 102 -14.39 2.90 2.90
N GLY A 103 -15.71 2.80 3.09
CA GLY A 103 -16.66 2.92 1.98
C GLY A 103 -16.40 1.91 0.85
N ALA A 104 -16.69 2.29 -0.40
CA ALA A 104 -16.63 1.41 -1.57
C ALA A 104 -15.27 1.36 -2.30
N ARG A 105 -14.30 2.21 -1.95
CA ARG A 105 -13.06 2.41 -2.73
C ARG A 105 -11.78 2.50 -1.88
N CYS A 106 -11.66 1.73 -0.81
CA CYS A 106 -10.38 1.65 -0.11
C CYS A 106 -9.49 0.55 -0.63
N ASP A 107 -8.20 0.85 -0.50
CA ASP A 107 -7.08 0.09 -0.98
C ASP A 107 -6.21 -0.29 0.23
N LEU A 108 -5.82 -1.56 0.31
CA LEU A 108 -4.91 -2.05 1.35
C LEU A 108 -3.49 -1.50 1.18
N THR A 109 -3.19 -0.86 0.05
CA THR A 109 -1.89 -0.22 -0.16
C THR A 109 -1.74 1.12 0.58
N GLN A 110 -2.77 1.61 1.28
CA GLN A 110 -2.67 2.80 2.13
C GLN A 110 -2.45 2.39 3.60
N PRO A 111 -1.43 2.93 4.30
CA PRO A 111 -1.12 2.55 5.67
C PRO A 111 -2.31 2.66 6.63
N ALA A 112 -3.07 3.76 6.59
CA ALA A 112 -4.23 3.96 7.48
C ALA A 112 -5.33 2.89 7.28
N SER A 113 -5.60 2.51 6.03
CA SER A 113 -6.55 1.45 5.67
C SER A 113 -6.01 0.07 6.07
N LEU A 114 -4.71 -0.18 5.87
CA LEU A 114 -4.05 -1.42 6.27
C LEU A 114 -4.13 -1.63 7.79
N PHE A 115 -3.75 -0.63 8.60
CA PHE A 115 -3.81 -0.76 10.06
C PHE A 115 -5.23 -0.94 10.58
N TRP A 116 -6.22 -0.32 9.93
CA TRP A 116 -7.63 -0.60 10.24
C TRP A 116 -8.01 -2.05 9.93
N PHE A 117 -7.62 -2.55 8.76
CA PHE A 117 -7.84 -3.94 8.38
C PHE A 117 -7.20 -4.90 9.39
N LEU A 118 -5.92 -4.71 9.72
CA LEU A 118 -5.20 -5.51 10.70
C LEU A 118 -5.91 -5.50 12.06
N GLY A 119 -6.32 -4.32 12.56
CA GLY A 119 -7.06 -4.20 13.81
C GLY A 119 -8.39 -4.95 13.78
N THR A 120 -9.16 -4.82 12.69
CA THR A 120 -10.45 -5.53 12.55
C THR A 120 -10.26 -7.05 12.47
N VAL A 121 -9.22 -7.54 11.79
CA VAL A 121 -8.92 -8.98 11.70
C VAL A 121 -8.50 -9.53 13.05
N ILE A 122 -7.61 -8.84 13.78
CA ILE A 122 -7.16 -9.28 15.11
C ILE A 122 -8.35 -9.35 16.07
N VAL A 123 -9.12 -8.27 16.19
CA VAL A 123 -10.28 -8.23 17.10
C VAL A 123 -11.35 -9.24 16.68
N GLY A 124 -11.65 -9.33 15.39
CA GLY A 124 -12.66 -10.24 14.86
C GLY A 124 -12.31 -11.71 15.08
N SER A 125 -11.06 -12.09 14.83
CA SER A 125 -10.61 -13.50 14.96
C SER A 125 -10.53 -13.93 16.43
N LEU A 126 -10.05 -13.05 17.32
CA LEU A 126 -10.04 -13.32 18.76
C LEU A 126 -11.46 -13.46 19.32
N ALA A 127 -12.37 -12.55 18.95
CA ALA A 127 -13.77 -12.62 19.37
C ALA A 127 -14.46 -13.87 18.80
N GLY A 128 -14.22 -14.21 17.53
CA GLY A 128 -14.75 -15.40 16.88
C GLY A 128 -14.32 -16.68 17.58
N GLY A 129 -13.02 -16.85 17.85
CA GLY A 129 -12.49 -18.00 18.58
C GLY A 129 -13.06 -18.12 20.00
N ALA A 130 -13.12 -17.01 20.74
CA ALA A 130 -13.67 -16.98 22.10
C ALA A 130 -15.16 -17.36 22.14
N ILE A 131 -15.96 -16.91 21.18
CA ILE A 131 -17.38 -17.28 21.06
C ILE A 131 -17.51 -18.77 20.67
N LEU A 132 -16.66 -19.24 19.75
CA LEU A 132 -16.66 -20.63 19.28
C LEU A 132 -16.40 -21.63 20.39
N ILE A 133 -15.40 -21.40 21.25
CA ILE A 133 -15.11 -22.34 22.35
C ILE A 133 -16.28 -22.45 23.34
N LEU A 134 -16.94 -21.33 23.64
CA LEU A 134 -18.12 -21.34 24.52
C LEU A 134 -19.28 -22.10 23.87
N ALA A 135 -19.53 -21.87 22.58
CA ALA A 135 -20.61 -22.53 21.84
C ALA A 135 -20.37 -24.05 21.71
N LEU A 136 -19.14 -24.48 21.41
CA LEU A 136 -18.80 -25.89 21.28
C LEU A 136 -18.91 -26.63 22.61
N ARG A 137 -18.45 -26.04 23.71
CA ARG A 137 -18.65 -26.63 25.04
C ARG A 137 -20.12 -26.73 25.43
N PHE A 138 -20.91 -25.69 25.14
CA PHE A 138 -22.35 -25.74 25.37
C PHE A 138 -23.02 -26.86 24.56
N ASN A 139 -22.48 -27.18 23.39
CA ASN A 139 -22.90 -28.31 22.55
C ASN A 139 -22.33 -29.68 23.01
N GLY A 140 -21.66 -29.73 24.17
CA GLY A 140 -21.16 -30.98 24.77
C GLY A 140 -19.75 -31.41 24.34
N GLU A 141 -19.03 -30.59 23.56
CA GLU A 141 -17.66 -30.91 23.14
C GLU A 141 -16.66 -30.77 24.30
N GLN A 142 -15.81 -31.78 24.48
CA GLN A 142 -14.86 -31.88 25.59
C GLN A 142 -13.49 -31.25 25.26
N LEU A 143 -13.49 -29.98 24.86
CA LEU A 143 -12.29 -29.23 24.45
C LEU A 143 -11.59 -28.59 25.65
N ARG A 144 -10.41 -27.99 25.50
CA ARG A 144 -9.76 -27.16 26.54
C ARG A 144 -10.08 -25.69 26.33
N TYR A 145 -10.15 -24.90 27.41
CA TYR A 145 -10.42 -23.45 27.32
C TYR A 145 -9.27 -22.67 26.68
N THR A 146 -8.15 -23.31 26.39
CA THR A 146 -7.00 -22.71 25.71
C THR A 146 -7.03 -22.94 24.21
N ASP A 147 -7.86 -23.85 23.70
CA ASP A 147 -7.80 -24.29 22.29
C ASP A 147 -8.28 -23.21 21.31
N TRP A 148 -9.03 -22.21 21.80
CA TRP A 148 -9.56 -21.14 20.96
C TRP A 148 -8.48 -20.24 20.36
N THR A 149 -7.29 -20.16 20.96
CA THR A 149 -6.21 -19.29 20.46
C THR A 149 -5.65 -19.83 19.15
N THR A 150 -5.50 -21.15 19.02
CA THR A 150 -5.07 -21.80 17.77
C THR A 150 -6.10 -21.60 16.65
N TRP A 151 -7.40 -21.64 16.97
CA TRP A 151 -8.44 -21.30 15.98
C TRP A 151 -8.39 -19.83 15.57
N ALA A 152 -8.33 -18.91 16.55
CA ALA A 152 -8.28 -17.48 16.29
C ALA A 152 -7.05 -17.09 15.45
N MET A 153 -5.90 -17.71 15.69
CA MET A 153 -4.70 -17.51 14.87
C MET A 153 -4.88 -18.08 13.46
N SER A 154 -5.39 -19.30 13.33
CA SER A 154 -5.67 -19.94 12.02
C SER A 154 -6.60 -19.10 11.14
N ASP A 155 -7.70 -18.61 11.73
CA ASP A 155 -8.69 -17.74 11.07
C ASP A 155 -8.11 -16.37 10.71
N GLY A 156 -7.37 -15.76 11.65
CA GLY A 156 -6.72 -14.48 11.46
C GLY A 156 -5.69 -14.52 10.33
N VAL A 157 -4.77 -15.49 10.36
CA VAL A 157 -3.76 -15.69 9.31
C VAL A 157 -4.43 -16.01 7.98
N GLY A 158 -5.47 -16.85 7.99
CA GLY A 158 -6.29 -17.14 6.82
C GLY A 158 -6.89 -15.88 6.19
N CYS A 159 -7.44 -14.98 7.02
CA CYS A 159 -7.94 -13.67 6.61
C CYS A 159 -6.85 -12.77 6.03
N LEU A 160 -5.68 -12.72 6.67
CA LEU A 160 -4.53 -11.92 6.22
C LEU A 160 -3.98 -12.40 4.88
N LEU A 161 -3.99 -13.71 4.60
CA LEU A 161 -3.54 -14.27 3.32
C LEU A 161 -4.60 -14.12 2.23
N GLY A 162 -5.83 -14.56 2.51
CA GLY A 162 -6.88 -14.70 1.49
C GLY A 162 -7.51 -13.37 1.07
N ALA A 163 -7.76 -12.45 2.01
CA ALA A 163 -8.49 -11.23 1.69
C ALA A 163 -7.69 -10.29 0.77
N PRO A 164 -6.39 -10.02 1.04
CA PRO A 164 -5.57 -9.21 0.13
C PRO A 164 -5.37 -9.87 -1.23
N LEU A 165 -5.30 -11.20 -1.31
CA LEU A 165 -5.24 -11.94 -2.58
C LEU A 165 -6.49 -11.62 -3.42
N VAL A 166 -7.69 -11.78 -2.87
CA VAL A 166 -8.93 -11.48 -3.61
C VAL A 166 -8.97 -10.02 -4.04
N ILE A 167 -8.61 -9.09 -3.15
CA ILE A 167 -8.61 -7.64 -3.45
C ILE A 167 -7.65 -7.33 -4.61
N ALA A 168 -6.41 -7.80 -4.54
CA ALA A 168 -5.38 -7.52 -5.53
C ALA A 168 -5.74 -8.00 -6.95
N TRP A 169 -6.46 -9.13 -7.04
CA TRP A 169 -6.79 -9.79 -8.31
C TRP A 169 -8.20 -9.51 -8.82
N SER A 170 -9.12 -9.03 -7.98
CA SER A 170 -10.53 -8.77 -8.35
C SER A 170 -10.74 -7.77 -9.49
N ASN A 171 -9.83 -6.79 -9.62
CA ASN A 171 -9.85 -5.76 -10.67
C ASN A 171 -8.74 -5.96 -11.71
N PHE A 172 -8.19 -7.18 -11.82
CA PHE A 172 -7.17 -7.47 -12.82
C PHE A 172 -7.72 -7.24 -14.23
N ARG A 173 -7.02 -6.39 -14.99
CA ARG A 173 -7.27 -6.13 -16.41
C ARG A 173 -5.92 -6.09 -17.10
N VAL A 174 -5.80 -6.81 -18.21
CA VAL A 174 -4.61 -6.74 -19.06
C VAL A 174 -4.56 -5.34 -19.66
N GLN A 175 -3.56 -4.56 -19.26
CA GLN A 175 -3.32 -3.23 -19.79
C GLN A 175 -2.38 -3.33 -20.98
N ARG A 176 -2.75 -2.70 -22.10
CA ARG A 176 -1.95 -2.71 -23.34
C ARG A 176 -0.72 -1.78 -23.25
N SER A 177 -0.77 -0.76 -22.39
CA SER A 177 0.33 0.17 -22.07
C SER A 177 0.21 0.67 -20.63
N GLY A 178 1.34 1.06 -20.01
CA GLY A 178 1.37 1.58 -18.63
C GLY A 178 1.42 0.52 -17.51
N GLY A 179 1.65 -0.76 -17.86
CA GLY A 179 1.89 -1.84 -16.91
C GLY A 179 3.35 -2.00 -16.49
N ILE A 180 3.64 -3.11 -15.81
CA ILE A 180 4.99 -3.49 -15.38
C ILE A 180 5.91 -3.58 -16.62
N ASN A 181 7.07 -2.92 -16.58
CA ASN A 181 8.03 -2.99 -17.69
C ASN A 181 8.74 -4.36 -17.71
N GLY A 182 9.29 -4.78 -18.86
CA GLY A 182 9.91 -6.11 -18.98
C GLY A 182 11.03 -6.38 -17.98
N ARG A 183 11.81 -5.36 -17.61
CA ARG A 183 12.87 -5.46 -16.59
C ARG A 183 12.30 -5.71 -15.19
N GLN A 184 11.26 -4.97 -14.78
CA GLN A 184 10.57 -5.17 -13.50
C GLN A 184 9.89 -6.54 -13.46
N PHE A 185 9.34 -6.99 -14.59
CA PHE A 185 8.79 -8.34 -14.69
C PHE A 185 9.87 -9.40 -14.44
N ALA A 186 11.02 -9.31 -15.13
CA ALA A 186 12.14 -10.22 -14.96
C ALA A 186 12.72 -10.19 -13.53
N LEU A 187 12.88 -9.00 -12.94
CA LEU A 187 13.36 -8.85 -11.56
C LEU A 187 12.39 -9.46 -10.55
N GLY A 188 11.08 -9.27 -10.72
CA GLY A 188 10.12 -9.88 -9.81
C GLY A 188 10.04 -11.40 -10.00
N LEU A 189 10.23 -11.91 -11.23
CA LEU A 189 10.31 -13.35 -11.48
C LEU A 189 11.54 -13.96 -10.82
N LEU A 190 12.68 -13.26 -10.86
CA LEU A 190 13.89 -13.63 -10.14
C LEU A 190 13.62 -13.74 -8.63
N TRP A 191 13.00 -12.72 -8.02
CA TRP A 191 12.70 -12.75 -6.58
C TRP A 191 11.63 -13.77 -6.21
N PHE A 192 10.67 -14.03 -7.09
CA PHE A 192 9.68 -15.08 -6.90
C PHE A 192 10.34 -16.47 -6.93
N ALA A 193 11.22 -16.72 -7.91
CA ALA A 193 11.99 -17.95 -7.97
C ALA A 193 12.90 -18.11 -6.75
N ALA A 194 13.58 -17.03 -6.33
CA ALA A 194 14.41 -17.03 -5.13
C ALA A 194 13.60 -17.32 -3.86
N LEU A 195 12.38 -16.78 -3.74
CA LEU A 195 11.45 -17.12 -2.67
C LEU A 195 11.16 -18.63 -2.65
N LEU A 196 10.77 -19.22 -3.79
CA LEU A 196 10.45 -20.65 -3.87
C LEU A 196 11.68 -21.52 -3.56
N VAL A 197 12.84 -21.19 -4.12
CA VAL A 197 14.09 -21.91 -3.88
C VAL A 197 14.49 -21.82 -2.41
N SER A 198 14.41 -20.63 -1.80
CA SER A 198 14.71 -20.45 -0.37
C SER A 198 13.70 -21.20 0.51
N GLY A 199 12.43 -21.22 0.13
CA GLY A 199 11.42 -22.02 0.82
C GLY A 199 11.78 -23.51 0.78
N VAL A 200 12.10 -24.07 -0.39
CA VAL A 200 12.47 -25.48 -0.49
C VAL A 200 13.76 -25.74 0.30
N ALA A 201 14.75 -24.87 0.19
CA ALA A 201 16.02 -25.00 0.89
C ALA A 201 15.88 -24.99 2.42
N VAL A 202 14.90 -24.26 2.96
CA VAL A 202 14.67 -24.13 4.41
C VAL A 202 13.73 -25.21 4.95
N PHE A 203 12.67 -25.54 4.22
CA PHE A 203 11.61 -26.41 4.69
C PHE A 203 11.80 -27.89 4.31
N ASN A 204 12.56 -28.19 3.25
CA ASN A 204 12.87 -29.57 2.89
C ASN A 204 14.14 -30.05 3.62
N PRO A 205 14.10 -31.18 4.36
CA PRO A 205 15.23 -31.63 5.16
C PRO A 205 16.46 -32.03 4.32
N GLY A 206 16.25 -32.63 3.15
CA GLY A 206 17.34 -33.00 2.25
C GLY A 206 18.07 -31.79 1.68
N ALA A 207 17.33 -30.79 1.23
CA ALA A 207 17.89 -29.53 0.76
C ALA A 207 18.58 -28.75 1.89
N ALA A 208 17.96 -28.71 3.08
CA ALA A 208 18.53 -28.04 4.25
C ALA A 208 19.83 -28.71 4.72
N ALA A 209 19.88 -30.05 4.72
CA ALA A 209 21.10 -30.79 5.02
C ALA A 209 22.21 -30.50 4.02
N LEU A 210 21.90 -30.48 2.72
CA LEU A 210 22.87 -30.22 1.66
C LEU A 210 23.43 -28.79 1.69
N LEU A 211 22.58 -27.79 1.93
CA LEU A 211 22.94 -26.38 1.81
C LEU A 211 23.42 -25.75 3.13
N PHE A 212 22.88 -26.21 4.26
CA PHE A 212 23.05 -25.56 5.56
C PHE A 212 23.49 -26.52 6.67
N GLY A 213 23.74 -27.79 6.35
CA GLY A 213 24.13 -28.81 7.34
C GLY A 213 22.97 -29.27 8.24
N GLY A 214 21.73 -28.90 7.93
CA GLY A 214 20.53 -29.35 8.64
C GLY A 214 19.42 -28.31 8.65
N VAL A 215 18.27 -28.69 9.22
CA VAL A 215 17.12 -27.81 9.41
C VAL A 215 17.39 -26.84 10.55
N GLN A 216 17.19 -25.54 10.32
CA GLN A 216 17.42 -24.49 11.32
C GLN A 216 16.31 -23.46 11.31
N TYR A 217 15.76 -23.15 12.49
CA TYR A 217 14.70 -22.15 12.65
C TYR A 217 15.13 -20.75 12.19
N SER A 218 16.37 -20.36 12.43
CA SER A 218 16.94 -19.07 12.03
C SER A 218 16.92 -18.82 10.51
N LEU A 219 16.86 -19.86 9.69
CA LEU A 219 16.84 -19.71 8.23
C LEU A 219 15.45 -19.35 7.68
N THR A 220 14.40 -19.40 8.51
CA THR A 220 13.04 -18.98 8.14
C THR A 220 12.95 -17.48 7.77
N TYR A 221 13.92 -16.66 8.20
CA TYR A 221 14.04 -15.26 7.78
C TYR A 221 14.41 -15.08 6.30
N LEU A 222 15.00 -16.09 5.66
CA LEU A 222 15.45 -15.99 4.27
C LEU A 222 14.27 -15.88 3.27
N PRO A 223 13.23 -16.75 3.33
CA PRO A 223 12.02 -16.54 2.53
C PRO A 223 11.33 -15.18 2.82
N LEU A 224 11.33 -14.72 4.07
CA LEU A 224 10.74 -13.41 4.43
C LEU A 224 11.43 -12.24 3.72
N PHE A 225 12.75 -12.29 3.60
CA PHE A 225 13.51 -11.30 2.85
C PHE A 225 13.03 -11.21 1.39
N PHE A 226 12.78 -12.34 0.72
CA PHE A 226 12.29 -12.36 -0.66
C PHE A 226 10.83 -11.92 -0.78
N VAL A 227 9.99 -12.14 0.24
CA VAL A 227 8.63 -11.55 0.29
C VAL A 227 8.70 -10.02 0.24
N VAL A 228 9.63 -9.42 0.98
CA VAL A 228 9.84 -7.95 0.97
C VAL A 228 10.34 -7.49 -0.40
N LEU A 229 11.31 -8.19 -1.00
CA LEU A 229 11.78 -7.84 -2.35
C LEU A 229 10.67 -7.95 -3.41
N LEU A 230 9.79 -8.94 -3.31
CA LEU A 230 8.60 -9.04 -4.15
C LEU A 230 7.67 -7.84 -3.99
N ALA A 231 7.46 -7.37 -2.76
CA ALA A 231 6.63 -6.19 -2.47
C ALA A 231 7.18 -4.90 -3.10
N LEU A 232 8.50 -4.81 -3.24
CA LEU A 232 9.16 -3.66 -3.84
C LEU A 232 9.05 -3.65 -5.38
N VAL A 233 8.93 -4.83 -6.02
CA VAL A 233 9.04 -4.97 -7.49
C VAL A 233 7.71 -5.32 -8.17
N TRP A 234 6.91 -6.22 -7.60
CA TRP A 234 5.64 -6.71 -8.17
C TRP A 234 4.40 -6.25 -7.41
N ASP A 235 4.56 -5.26 -6.52
CA ASP A 235 3.50 -4.66 -5.71
C ASP A 235 2.65 -5.73 -4.97
N GLN A 236 1.38 -5.42 -4.69
CA GLN A 236 0.47 -6.28 -3.94
C GLN A 236 0.21 -7.63 -4.61
N ARG A 237 0.14 -7.69 -5.94
CA ARG A 237 -0.20 -8.92 -6.68
C ARG A 237 0.89 -9.97 -6.59
N GLY A 238 2.16 -9.57 -6.78
CA GLY A 238 3.28 -10.47 -6.63
C GLY A 238 3.46 -10.95 -5.20
N THR A 239 3.36 -10.05 -4.23
CA THR A 239 3.47 -10.39 -2.81
C THR A 239 2.39 -11.35 -2.35
N THR A 240 1.12 -11.14 -2.76
CA THR A 240 0.04 -12.07 -2.39
C THR A 240 0.23 -13.46 -2.99
N LEU A 241 0.71 -13.58 -4.24
CA LEU A 241 1.07 -14.88 -4.81
C LEU A 241 2.24 -15.53 -4.07
N GLY A 242 3.29 -14.77 -3.77
CA GLY A 242 4.47 -15.27 -3.05
C GLY A 242 4.11 -15.77 -1.66
N LEU A 243 3.29 -15.01 -0.91
CA LEU A 243 2.81 -15.41 0.41
C LEU A 243 1.94 -16.68 0.37
N ILE A 244 1.07 -16.82 -0.63
CA ILE A 244 0.26 -18.04 -0.79
C ILE A 244 1.14 -19.25 -1.10
N MET A 245 2.17 -19.10 -1.94
CA MET A 245 3.12 -20.17 -2.22
C MET A 245 3.98 -20.51 -1.01
N LEU A 246 4.44 -19.51 -0.26
CA LEU A 246 5.16 -19.72 0.99
C LEU A 246 4.29 -20.45 2.01
N ALA A 247 3.02 -20.05 2.17
CA ALA A 247 2.06 -20.71 3.04
C ALA A 247 1.81 -22.16 2.62
N ALA A 248 1.60 -22.42 1.32
CA ALA A 248 1.40 -23.78 0.82
C ALA A 248 2.63 -24.67 1.05
N LEU A 249 3.83 -24.18 0.69
CA LEU A 249 5.08 -24.91 0.80
C LEU A 249 5.41 -25.25 2.27
N SER A 250 5.38 -24.24 3.15
CA SER A 250 5.64 -24.44 4.57
C SER A 250 4.61 -25.35 5.21
N SER A 251 3.33 -25.22 4.86
CA SER A 251 2.27 -26.10 5.37
C SER A 251 2.47 -27.55 4.97
N VAL A 252 2.79 -27.84 3.70
CA VAL A 252 3.00 -29.21 3.22
C VAL A 252 4.15 -29.88 3.96
N HIS A 253 5.29 -29.19 4.10
CA HIS A 253 6.44 -29.76 4.80
C HIS A 253 6.16 -29.96 6.30
N THR A 254 5.59 -28.96 6.98
CA THR A 254 5.29 -29.09 8.41
C THR A 254 4.33 -30.24 8.70
N VAL A 255 3.34 -30.47 7.84
CA VAL A 255 2.38 -31.60 7.99
C VAL A 255 3.04 -32.95 7.75
N GLN A 256 4.06 -33.02 6.90
CA GLN A 256 4.85 -34.23 6.67
C GLN A 256 5.84 -34.53 7.79
N GLY A 257 5.97 -33.65 8.79
CA GLY A 257 6.98 -33.77 9.83
C GLY A 257 8.33 -33.17 9.42
N ASP A 258 8.36 -32.38 8.36
CA ASP A 258 9.56 -31.76 7.79
C ASP A 258 9.67 -30.26 8.13
N GLY A 259 10.91 -29.78 8.13
CA GLY A 259 11.22 -28.36 8.22
C GLY A 259 11.23 -27.82 9.65
N PRO A 260 11.47 -26.50 9.79
CA PRO A 260 11.86 -25.88 11.07
C PRO A 260 10.75 -25.81 12.12
N PHE A 261 9.51 -26.14 11.77
CA PHE A 261 8.38 -26.14 12.70
C PHE A 261 7.93 -27.55 13.10
N ALA A 262 8.47 -28.59 12.46
CA ALA A 262 8.15 -29.98 12.79
C ALA A 262 9.22 -30.54 13.73
N PHE A 263 9.02 -30.38 15.04
CA PHE A 263 9.96 -30.89 16.04
C PHE A 263 9.63 -32.32 16.47
N PRO A 264 10.62 -33.24 16.52
CA PRO A 264 10.41 -34.56 17.07
C PRO A 264 9.99 -34.50 18.55
N GLY A 265 8.78 -34.98 18.85
CA GLY A 265 8.26 -35.07 20.22
C GLY A 265 7.29 -33.95 20.64
N GLU A 266 7.05 -32.96 19.77
CA GLU A 266 6.00 -31.95 19.98
C GLU A 266 4.64 -32.42 19.48
N THR A 267 3.56 -31.84 20.02
CA THR A 267 2.22 -32.11 19.50
C THR A 267 2.02 -31.37 18.19
N LEU A 268 1.25 -31.96 17.24
CA LEU A 268 0.93 -31.32 15.96
C LEU A 268 0.51 -29.86 16.17
N ALA A 269 -0.32 -29.60 17.18
CA ALA A 269 -0.86 -28.28 17.47
C ALA A 269 0.18 -27.22 17.88
N ASP A 270 1.30 -27.60 18.49
CA ASP A 270 2.38 -26.67 18.83
C ASP A 270 3.11 -26.26 17.54
N SER A 271 3.43 -27.23 16.68
CA SER A 271 3.95 -26.99 15.32
C SER A 271 3.01 -26.14 14.45
N LEU A 272 1.69 -26.31 14.57
CA LEU A 272 0.71 -25.45 13.87
C LEU A 272 0.81 -23.99 14.33
N THR A 273 1.00 -23.77 15.62
CA THR A 273 1.01 -22.43 16.22
C THR A 273 2.23 -21.64 15.76
N ASP A 274 3.41 -22.27 15.72
CA ASP A 274 4.64 -21.65 15.23
C ASP A 274 4.55 -21.31 13.73
N LEU A 275 4.03 -22.23 12.93
CA LEU A 275 3.81 -21.98 11.50
C LEU A 275 2.80 -20.85 11.26
N GLN A 276 1.70 -20.80 12.01
CA GLN A 276 0.72 -19.71 11.95
C GLN A 276 1.35 -18.36 12.33
N ALA A 277 2.14 -18.32 13.41
CA ALA A 277 2.84 -17.12 13.83
C ALA A 277 3.81 -16.63 12.76
N TYR A 278 4.58 -17.54 12.16
CA TYR A 278 5.48 -17.24 11.05
C TYR A 278 4.74 -16.68 9.84
N LEU A 279 3.67 -17.34 9.37
CA LEU A 279 2.90 -16.88 8.21
C LEU A 279 2.15 -15.59 8.47
N GLY A 280 1.65 -15.39 9.69
CA GLY A 280 1.06 -14.14 10.15
C GLY A 280 2.06 -13.00 10.07
N ALA A 281 3.26 -13.17 10.64
CA ALA A 281 4.34 -12.20 10.58
C ALA A 281 4.76 -11.93 9.12
N ALA A 282 4.97 -12.98 8.31
CA ALA A 282 5.31 -12.88 6.90
C ALA A 282 4.31 -12.02 6.13
N THR A 283 3.03 -12.28 6.36
CA THR A 283 1.94 -11.60 5.68
C THR A 283 1.86 -10.15 6.12
N VAL A 284 1.96 -9.86 7.42
CA VAL A 284 1.99 -8.48 7.92
C VAL A 284 3.18 -7.71 7.33
N PHE A 285 4.38 -8.28 7.35
CA PHE A 285 5.57 -7.65 6.75
C PHE A 285 5.38 -7.40 5.25
N GLY A 286 4.88 -8.39 4.50
CA GLY A 286 4.59 -8.24 3.08
C GLY A 286 3.58 -7.14 2.81
N LEU A 287 2.46 -7.09 3.55
CA LEU A 287 1.43 -6.08 3.38
C LEU A 287 1.92 -4.67 3.75
N VAL A 288 2.69 -4.53 4.83
CA VAL A 288 3.29 -3.24 5.22
C VAL A 288 4.30 -2.79 4.17
N ALA A 289 5.16 -3.68 3.68
CA ALA A 289 6.11 -3.36 2.62
C ALA A 289 5.41 -2.89 1.35
N VAL A 290 4.34 -3.58 0.93
CA VAL A 290 3.49 -3.18 -0.20
C VAL A 290 2.87 -1.80 0.05
N ALA A 291 2.28 -1.56 1.22
CA ALA A 291 1.60 -0.30 1.52
C ALA A 291 2.56 0.89 1.56
N LEU A 292 3.73 0.73 2.16
CA LEU A 292 4.78 1.75 2.20
C LEU A 292 5.36 2.01 0.81
N ASN A 293 5.70 0.97 0.06
CA ASN A 293 6.25 1.12 -1.29
C ASN A 293 5.23 1.81 -2.21
N THR A 294 3.98 1.36 -2.20
CA THR A 294 2.93 1.93 -3.05
C THR A 294 2.64 3.39 -2.67
N SER A 295 2.59 3.72 -1.39
CA SER A 295 2.36 5.09 -0.92
C SER A 295 3.51 6.01 -1.32
N ARG A 296 4.76 5.56 -1.19
CA ARG A 296 5.94 6.29 -1.65
C ARG A 296 5.91 6.50 -3.16
N GLN A 297 5.60 5.47 -3.94
CA GLN A 297 5.51 5.56 -5.40
C GLN A 297 4.39 6.51 -5.85
N ARG A 298 3.25 6.53 -5.16
CA ARG A 298 2.16 7.50 -5.42
C ARG A 298 2.62 8.93 -5.14
N ALA A 299 3.21 9.19 -3.97
CA ALA A 299 3.72 10.50 -3.61
C ALA A 299 4.77 11.01 -4.63
N LEU A 300 5.69 10.15 -5.07
CA LEU A 300 6.68 10.48 -6.09
C LEU A 300 6.04 10.80 -7.45
N ARG A 301 5.03 10.03 -7.87
CA ARG A 301 4.31 10.28 -9.14
C ARG A 301 3.48 11.56 -9.06
N GLU A 302 2.82 11.81 -7.95
CA GLU A 302 2.06 13.04 -7.71
C GLU A 302 2.97 14.27 -7.70
N ALA A 303 4.12 14.20 -7.02
CA ALA A 303 5.13 15.25 -7.02
C ALA A 303 5.70 15.49 -8.43
N ALA A 304 6.04 14.44 -9.17
CA ALA A 304 6.51 14.56 -10.56
C ALA A 304 5.43 15.15 -11.48
N ALA A 305 4.17 14.74 -11.32
CA ALA A 305 3.06 15.28 -12.09
C ALA A 305 2.77 16.75 -11.73
N TRP A 306 2.91 17.12 -10.46
CA TRP A 306 2.80 18.52 -10.01
C TRP A 306 3.92 19.37 -10.61
N ARG A 307 5.17 18.88 -10.57
CA ARG A 307 6.32 19.55 -11.17
C ARG A 307 6.14 19.80 -12.67
N LEU A 308 5.71 18.78 -13.42
CA LEU A 308 5.45 18.94 -14.86
C LEU A 308 4.33 19.95 -15.14
N ARG A 309 3.26 19.95 -14.34
CA ARG A 309 2.19 20.96 -14.47
C ARG A 309 2.68 22.36 -14.15
N TYR A 310 3.49 22.51 -13.11
CA TYR A 310 4.10 23.77 -12.71
C TYR A 310 5.04 24.33 -13.79
N GLU A 311 6.00 23.53 -14.25
CA GLU A 311 6.93 23.91 -15.32
C GLU A 311 6.16 24.23 -16.62
N GLY A 312 5.16 23.43 -16.98
CA GLY A 312 4.31 23.67 -18.15
C GLY A 312 3.49 24.96 -18.05
N ALA A 313 2.96 25.29 -16.87
CA ALA A 313 2.24 26.55 -16.64
C ALA A 313 3.17 27.76 -16.81
N LEU A 314 4.36 27.73 -16.22
CA LEU A 314 5.36 28.80 -16.34
C LEU A 314 5.82 29.01 -17.80
N LEU A 315 6.04 27.92 -18.53
CA LEU A 315 6.39 27.97 -19.95
C LEU A 315 5.26 28.58 -20.79
N ALA A 316 4.01 28.15 -20.56
CA ALA A 316 2.85 28.66 -21.30
C ALA A 316 2.53 30.13 -21.00
N SER A 317 2.75 30.58 -19.76
CA SER A 317 2.54 31.97 -19.36
C SER A 317 3.74 32.89 -19.65
N GLN A 318 4.88 32.35 -20.10
CA GLN A 318 6.14 33.08 -20.27
C GLN A 318 6.55 33.83 -18.99
N GLN A 319 6.38 33.17 -17.84
CA GLN A 319 6.72 33.71 -16.52
C GLN A 319 7.88 32.91 -15.92
N VAL A 320 8.72 33.61 -15.17
CA VAL A 320 9.83 33.01 -14.44
C VAL A 320 9.49 33.05 -12.97
N ALA A 321 9.47 31.90 -12.32
CA ALA A 321 9.36 31.84 -10.87
C ALA A 321 10.74 31.97 -10.23
N PHE A 322 10.77 32.56 -9.04
CA PHE A 322 11.96 32.59 -8.20
C PHE A 322 11.62 32.16 -6.78
N GLU A 323 12.55 31.46 -6.16
CA GLU A 323 12.55 31.13 -4.74
C GLU A 323 13.83 31.69 -4.14
N PHE A 324 13.69 32.65 -3.25
CA PHE A 324 14.79 33.29 -2.54
C PHE A 324 14.93 32.67 -1.14
N ASP A 325 16.17 32.30 -0.80
CA ASP A 325 16.58 31.84 0.52
C ASP A 325 17.18 33.00 1.33
N PRO A 326 16.48 33.52 2.36
CA PRO A 326 16.97 34.64 3.17
C PRO A 326 18.22 34.32 3.99
N ALA A 327 18.50 33.05 4.28
CA ALA A 327 19.64 32.63 5.07
C ALA A 327 20.92 32.55 4.22
N THR A 328 20.81 32.04 2.98
CA THR A 328 21.98 31.85 2.10
C THR A 328 22.16 32.95 1.06
N GLY A 329 21.15 33.79 0.82
CA GLY A 329 21.21 34.82 -0.21
C GLY A 329 20.98 34.30 -1.64
N ARG A 330 20.71 32.99 -1.80
CA ARG A 330 20.60 32.31 -3.09
C ARG A 330 19.19 32.42 -3.68
N ILE A 331 19.12 32.42 -5.00
CA ILE A 331 17.87 32.38 -5.75
C ILE A 331 17.84 31.09 -6.57
N ALA A 332 16.79 30.29 -6.37
CA ALA A 332 16.44 29.20 -7.27
C ALA A 332 15.41 29.73 -8.29
N TRP A 333 15.61 29.38 -9.56
CA TRP A 333 14.79 29.88 -10.66
C TRP A 333 14.01 28.74 -11.31
N GLY A 334 12.78 29.03 -11.75
CA GLY A 334 11.92 28.11 -12.49
C GLY A 334 11.29 28.77 -13.72
N GLY A 335 11.08 28.00 -14.79
CA GLY A 335 10.49 28.49 -16.05
C GLY A 335 11.52 28.86 -17.12
N PRO A 336 11.08 29.54 -18.21
CA PRO A 336 11.92 29.90 -19.36
C PRO A 336 12.81 31.11 -19.06
N ILE A 337 13.80 30.92 -18.18
CA ILE A 337 14.64 32.00 -17.63
C ILE A 337 15.43 32.72 -18.71
N THR A 338 16.10 31.99 -19.60
CA THR A 338 16.93 32.59 -20.66
C THR A 338 16.05 33.33 -21.67
N GLU A 339 14.88 32.80 -21.99
CA GLU A 339 13.96 33.41 -22.95
C GLU A 339 13.33 34.69 -22.39
N VAL A 340 12.99 34.70 -21.10
CA VAL A 340 12.32 35.83 -20.41
C VAL A 340 13.32 36.88 -19.92
N LEU A 341 14.45 36.48 -19.31
CA LEU A 341 15.43 37.39 -18.73
C LEU A 341 16.65 37.65 -19.62
N GLY A 342 16.92 36.79 -20.62
CA GLY A 342 18.07 36.94 -21.51
C GLY A 342 19.41 36.57 -20.87
N VAL A 343 19.39 35.79 -19.79
CA VAL A 343 20.57 35.38 -19.02
C VAL A 343 20.42 33.94 -18.55
N PRO A 344 21.51 33.16 -18.45
CA PRO A 344 21.45 31.84 -17.85
C PRO A 344 21.24 31.97 -16.32
N PRO A 345 20.49 31.06 -15.68
CA PRO A 345 20.19 31.12 -14.24
C PRO A 345 21.44 31.11 -13.36
N ALA A 346 22.53 30.50 -13.81
CA ALA A 346 23.81 30.49 -13.10
C ALA A 346 24.42 31.89 -12.94
N SER A 347 24.07 32.85 -13.81
CA SER A 347 24.59 34.23 -13.76
C SER A 347 23.77 35.16 -12.87
N ILE A 348 22.67 34.66 -12.30
CA ILE A 348 21.77 35.36 -11.37
C ILE A 348 21.46 34.48 -10.16
N ALA A 349 22.43 33.68 -9.72
CA ALA A 349 22.23 32.66 -8.68
C ALA A 349 22.04 33.26 -7.27
N THR A 350 22.38 34.53 -7.08
CA THR A 350 22.24 35.24 -5.81
C THR A 350 21.52 36.58 -5.98
N VAL A 351 21.01 37.14 -4.88
CA VAL A 351 20.39 38.48 -4.89
C VAL A 351 21.34 39.56 -5.43
N PRO A 352 22.63 39.64 -5.02
CA PRO A 352 23.57 40.58 -5.62
C PRO A 352 23.69 40.45 -7.14
N ASP A 353 23.77 39.22 -7.66
CA ASP A 353 23.88 38.97 -9.11
C ASP A 353 22.64 39.46 -9.87
N PHE A 354 21.46 39.23 -9.31
CA PHE A 354 20.20 39.71 -9.88
C PHE A 354 20.11 41.25 -9.83
N VAL A 355 20.40 41.85 -8.67
CA VAL A 355 20.32 43.31 -8.45
C VAL A 355 21.34 44.07 -9.30
N ALA A 356 22.52 43.50 -9.56
CA ALA A 356 23.53 44.11 -10.43
C ALA A 356 23.02 44.37 -11.86
N ARG A 357 22.06 43.56 -12.32
CA ARG A 357 21.44 43.66 -13.65
C ARG A 357 20.18 44.52 -13.67
N VAL A 358 19.69 44.97 -12.51
CA VAL A 358 18.55 45.88 -12.38
C VAL A 358 19.03 47.33 -12.55
N HIS A 359 18.25 48.14 -13.27
CA HIS A 359 18.52 49.58 -13.47
C HIS A 359 18.69 50.32 -12.13
N GLU A 360 19.59 51.29 -12.06
CA GLU A 360 20.02 51.93 -10.81
C GLU A 360 18.85 52.53 -10.01
N ASP A 361 17.92 53.22 -10.68
CA ASP A 361 16.71 53.79 -10.08
C ASP A 361 15.79 52.72 -9.41
N ASP A 362 15.79 51.49 -9.94
CA ASP A 362 14.85 50.44 -9.53
C ASP A 362 15.44 49.56 -8.40
N ARG A 363 16.74 49.70 -8.08
CA ARG A 363 17.44 48.91 -7.04
C ARG A 363 16.95 49.22 -5.63
N ALA A 364 16.76 50.49 -5.27
CA ALA A 364 16.33 50.89 -3.93
C ALA A 364 14.88 50.44 -3.63
N PRO A 365 13.90 50.62 -4.54
CA PRO A 365 12.56 50.04 -4.40
C PRO A 365 12.57 48.51 -4.26
N LEU A 366 13.37 47.81 -5.07
CA LEU A 366 13.50 46.35 -5.00
C LEU A 366 14.07 45.88 -3.66
N HIS A 367 15.12 46.53 -3.17
CA HIS A 367 15.70 46.22 -1.86
C HIS A 367 14.67 46.42 -0.74
N ALA A 368 13.92 47.53 -0.76
CA ALA A 368 12.87 47.79 0.22
C ALA A 368 11.75 46.73 0.19
N ALA A 369 11.35 46.28 -1.01
CA ALA A 369 10.38 45.21 -1.18
C ALA A 369 10.86 43.88 -0.57
N PHE A 370 12.13 43.49 -0.82
CA PHE A 370 12.71 42.31 -0.20
C PHE A 370 12.79 42.41 1.33
N GLN A 371 13.17 43.57 1.88
CA GLN A 371 13.22 43.75 3.33
C GLN A 371 11.84 43.67 3.99
N LYS A 372 10.79 44.20 3.35
CA LYS A 372 9.40 44.02 3.79
C LYS A 372 9.02 42.54 3.85
N ARG A 373 9.28 41.80 2.77
CA ARG A 373 9.00 40.36 2.72
C ARG A 373 9.78 39.58 3.76
N ARG A 374 11.04 39.93 4.05
CA ARG A 374 11.83 39.31 5.13
C ARG A 374 11.22 39.51 6.52
N ARG A 375 10.42 40.55 6.71
CA ARG A 375 9.65 40.79 7.95
C ARG A 375 8.26 40.15 7.95
N GLY A 376 7.95 39.33 6.94
CA GLY A 376 6.66 38.66 6.79
C GLY A 376 5.56 39.53 6.15
N GLU A 377 5.89 40.73 5.67
CA GLU A 377 4.92 41.62 5.04
C GLU A 377 4.62 41.19 3.60
N VAL A 378 3.34 41.08 3.24
CA VAL A 378 2.88 40.82 1.87
C VAL A 378 2.71 42.16 1.14
N SER A 379 3.15 42.23 -0.13
CA SER A 379 2.96 43.41 -0.97
C SER A 379 1.94 43.09 -2.06
N ASP A 380 0.78 43.75 -2.03
CA ASP A 380 -0.33 43.50 -2.97
C ASP A 380 -0.06 44.05 -4.40
N THR A 381 0.91 44.94 -4.54
CA THR A 381 1.30 45.51 -5.84
C THR A 381 2.61 44.91 -6.33
N GLY A 382 2.60 44.44 -7.58
CA GLY A 382 3.82 44.04 -8.28
C GLY A 382 4.76 45.22 -8.52
N LEU A 383 6.04 45.01 -8.28
CA LEU A 383 7.09 46.00 -8.50
C LEU A 383 7.53 45.96 -9.96
N ARG A 384 7.46 47.10 -10.65
CA ARG A 384 8.03 47.26 -11.99
C ARG A 384 9.52 47.50 -11.89
N LEU A 385 10.30 46.80 -12.70
CA LEU A 385 11.75 46.96 -12.75
C LEU A 385 12.27 46.75 -14.17
N ARG A 386 13.32 47.49 -14.53
CA ARG A 386 14.09 47.32 -15.77
C ARG A 386 15.26 46.39 -15.51
N PHE A 387 15.32 45.29 -16.25
CA PHE A 387 16.35 44.26 -16.13
C PHE A 387 17.18 44.14 -17.41
N ARG A 388 18.52 44.10 -17.27
CA ARG A 388 19.46 44.03 -18.38
C ARG A 388 19.98 42.61 -18.61
N GLY A 389 19.72 42.06 -19.79
CA GLY A 389 20.22 40.75 -20.18
C GLY A 389 21.66 40.77 -20.71
N ASP A 390 22.22 39.59 -20.99
CA ASP A 390 23.58 39.44 -21.53
C ASP A 390 23.69 40.00 -22.96
N ASP A 391 22.57 40.08 -23.68
CA ASP A 391 22.44 40.71 -24.99
C ASP A 391 22.44 42.25 -24.94
N GLY A 392 22.58 42.84 -23.75
CA GLY A 392 22.55 44.28 -23.54
C GLY A 392 21.16 44.91 -23.65
N ARG A 393 20.11 44.12 -23.96
CA ARG A 393 18.73 44.62 -24.05
C ARG A 393 18.14 44.78 -22.66
N GLU A 394 17.48 45.92 -22.43
CA GLU A 394 16.64 46.12 -21.25
C GLU A 394 15.27 45.48 -21.46
N ARG A 395 14.73 44.94 -20.37
CA ARG A 395 13.46 44.21 -20.31
C ARG A 395 12.65 44.76 -19.16
N ASP A 396 11.45 45.25 -19.45
CA ASP A 396 10.50 45.68 -18.43
C ASP A 396 9.84 44.46 -17.81
N LEU A 397 10.03 44.29 -16.51
CA LEU A 397 9.53 43.18 -15.73
C LEU A 397 8.60 43.68 -14.63
N VAL A 398 7.57 42.89 -14.35
CA VAL A 398 6.77 43.00 -13.12
C VAL A 398 7.15 41.85 -12.21
N GLU A 399 7.65 42.20 -11.03
CA GLU A 399 8.00 41.29 -9.95
C GLU A 399 6.89 41.25 -8.92
N THR A 400 6.39 40.05 -8.63
CA THR A 400 5.43 39.80 -7.57
C THR A 400 5.95 38.69 -6.70
N GLY A 401 5.98 38.88 -5.38
CA GLY A 401 6.45 37.86 -4.46
C GLY A 401 5.84 37.98 -3.08
N ALA A 402 5.81 36.86 -2.36
CA ALA A 402 5.26 36.73 -1.02
C ALA A 402 6.21 35.94 -0.12
N PRO A 403 6.30 36.27 1.18
CA PRO A 403 7.02 35.47 2.14
C PRO A 403 6.27 34.17 2.45
N ILE A 404 7.03 33.09 2.65
CA ILE A 404 6.55 31.83 3.19
C ILE A 404 7.17 31.67 4.58
N VAL A 405 6.28 31.60 5.57
CA VAL A 405 6.63 31.43 6.98
C VAL A 405 6.66 29.94 7.35
N ASP A 406 7.57 29.58 8.24
CA ASP A 406 7.63 28.24 8.83
C ASP A 406 6.66 28.07 10.01
N PHE A 407 6.78 26.96 10.74
CA PHE A 407 5.93 26.65 11.90
C PHE A 407 6.18 27.56 13.11
N ASP A 408 7.34 28.22 13.19
CA ASP A 408 7.71 29.13 14.27
C ASP A 408 7.33 30.59 13.93
N GLY A 409 6.78 30.83 12.73
CA GLY A 409 6.37 32.15 12.26
C GLY A 409 7.49 32.97 11.62
N GLU A 410 8.67 32.37 11.42
CA GLU A 410 9.82 33.02 10.80
C GLU A 410 9.78 32.83 9.28
N VAL A 411 10.27 33.82 8.53
CA VAL A 411 10.30 33.76 7.06
C VAL A 411 11.40 32.81 6.59
N TYR A 412 11.02 31.63 6.12
CA TYR A 412 11.96 30.60 5.65
C TYR A 412 12.27 30.73 4.14
N ARG A 413 11.31 31.24 3.34
CA ARG A 413 11.45 31.49 1.90
C ARG A 413 10.70 32.73 1.46
N ILE A 414 11.12 33.30 0.33
CA ILE A 414 10.33 34.27 -0.41
C ILE A 414 10.16 33.73 -1.82
N GLU A 415 8.93 33.45 -2.20
CA GLU A 415 8.60 32.95 -3.54
C GLU A 415 7.92 34.05 -4.35
N GLY A 416 8.17 34.05 -5.66
CA GLY A 416 7.55 35.01 -6.54
C GLY A 416 7.68 34.67 -8.01
N MET A 417 7.19 35.59 -8.83
CA MET A 417 7.19 35.50 -10.28
C MET A 417 7.67 36.82 -10.88
N LEU A 418 8.44 36.69 -11.95
CA LEU A 418 8.79 37.73 -12.90
C LEU A 418 8.03 37.46 -14.19
N ARG A 419 7.35 38.49 -14.69
CA ARG A 419 6.75 38.47 -16.02
C ARG A 419 7.19 39.68 -16.81
N ARG A 420 7.34 39.55 -18.13
CA ARG A 420 7.52 40.72 -18.98
C ARG A 420 6.25 41.56 -18.99
N GLU A 421 6.40 42.87 -18.86
CA GLU A 421 5.32 43.79 -19.12
C GLU A 421 5.06 43.80 -20.62
N THR A 422 3.86 43.40 -21.04
CA THR A 422 3.47 43.53 -22.44
C THR A 422 3.11 45.00 -22.66
N PRO A 423 3.66 45.67 -23.69
CA PRO A 423 3.24 47.04 -24.00
C PRO A 423 1.73 47.03 -24.19
N GLN A 424 1.00 47.86 -23.43
CA GLN A 424 -0.42 48.06 -23.64
C GLN A 424 -0.59 48.58 -25.07
N VAL A 425 -1.04 47.72 -25.98
CA VAL A 425 -1.62 48.19 -27.23
C VAL A 425 -2.86 48.94 -26.80
N ALA A 426 -2.80 50.26 -26.86
CA ALA A 426 -3.97 51.11 -26.70
C ALA A 426 -4.96 50.68 -27.79
N VAL A 427 -5.93 49.83 -27.42
CA VAL A 427 -7.12 49.62 -28.23
C VAL A 427 -7.82 50.96 -28.19
N ALA A 428 -7.56 51.78 -29.20
CA ALA A 428 -8.34 52.97 -29.49
C ALA A 428 -9.79 52.49 -29.60
N ARG A 429 -10.60 52.78 -28.57
CA ARG A 429 -12.05 52.75 -28.70
C ARG A 429 -12.37 53.81 -29.74
N GLU A 430 -12.73 53.38 -30.95
CA GLU A 430 -13.43 54.26 -31.88
C GLU A 430 -14.69 54.77 -31.18
N PRO A 431 -14.90 56.09 -31.09
CA PRO A 431 -16.13 56.65 -30.55
C PRO A 431 -17.25 56.58 -31.60
N ALA A 432 -18.36 55.98 -31.17
CA ALA A 432 -19.73 55.98 -31.69
C ALA A 432 -20.01 55.27 -33.02
#